data_AF-A0A392RXK1-F1
#
_entry.id   AF-A0A392RXK1-F1
#
_cell.length_a   1.000
_cell.length_b   1.000
_cell.length_c   1.000
_cell.angle_alpha   90.00
_cell.angle_beta   90.00
_cell.angle_gamma   90.00
#
_symmetry.space_group_name_H-M   'P 1'
#
loop_
_entity.id
_entity.type
_entity.pdbx_description
1 polymer ?
#
loop_
_entity_poly.entity_id
_entity_poly.type
_entity_poly.pdbx_seq_one_letter_code
_entity_poly.pdbx_strand_id
1 'polypeptide(L)'
;MVGRKDDKETRMNMLLSDSGTSNNKIGVVAILGMGGVGKTTLAQLVYNDKEVQEHFDRKAWAYVSEDFNTLSVTKNLLESITSRVWDSNN
;
A
#
# COMPACT_ATOMS: atom_id res chain seq x y z
N MET A 1 -1.54 -16.08 12.39
CA MET A 1 -2.81 -15.35 12.22
C MET A 1 -3.74 -16.28 11.45
N VAL A 2 -4.66 -16.96 12.13
CA VAL A 2 -5.56 -17.95 11.54
C VAL A 2 -6.89 -17.26 11.21
N GLY A 3 -7.46 -17.48 10.01
CA GLY A 3 -8.82 -17.03 9.66
C GLY A 3 -8.97 -15.80 8.74
N ARG A 4 -7.89 -15.28 8.11
CA ARG A 4 -7.97 -14.15 7.15
C ARG A 4 -7.55 -14.50 5.73
N LYS A 5 -7.61 -15.77 5.38
CA LYS A 5 -7.16 -16.24 4.07
C LYS A 5 -8.06 -15.67 2.97
N ASP A 6 -9.38 -15.76 3.17
CA ASP A 6 -10.39 -15.34 2.19
C ASP A 6 -10.40 -13.82 2.00
N ASP A 7 -10.27 -13.06 3.09
CA ASP A 7 -10.12 -11.59 3.06
C ASP A 7 -8.88 -11.19 2.26
N LYS A 8 -7.75 -11.87 2.49
CA LYS A 8 -6.51 -11.61 1.77
C LYS A 8 -6.67 -11.91 0.29
N GLU A 9 -7.18 -13.09 -0.05
CA GLU A 9 -7.38 -13.55 -1.44
C GLU A 9 -8.29 -12.61 -2.24
N THR A 10 -9.39 -12.14 -1.64
CA THR A 10 -10.28 -11.17 -2.26
C THR A 10 -9.55 -9.86 -2.60
N ARG A 11 -8.69 -9.37 -1.69
CA ARG A 11 -7.92 -8.14 -1.93
C ARG A 11 -6.80 -8.34 -2.94
N MET A 12 -6.16 -9.50 -2.94
CA MET A 12 -5.17 -9.87 -3.95
C MET A 12 -5.79 -9.86 -5.35
N ASN A 13 -6.95 -10.48 -5.52
CA ASN A 13 -7.66 -10.50 -6.80
C ASN A 13 -7.99 -9.09 -7.30
N MET A 14 -8.45 -8.18 -6.43
CA MET A 14 -8.72 -6.78 -6.81
C MET A 14 -7.45 -6.00 -7.17
N LEU A 15 -6.33 -6.28 -6.51
CA LEU A 15 -5.06 -5.59 -6.74
C LEU A 15 -4.34 -6.08 -7.99
N LEU A 16 -4.45 -7.37 -8.30
CA LEU A 16 -3.77 -8.03 -9.41
C LEU A 16 -4.65 -8.14 -10.66
N SER A 17 -5.96 -7.91 -10.56
CA SER A 17 -6.85 -7.88 -11.72
C SER A 17 -6.53 -6.68 -12.59
N ASP A 18 -6.09 -6.95 -13.82
CA ASP A 18 -5.87 -5.92 -14.82
C ASP A 18 -7.23 -5.42 -15.34
N SER A 19 -7.74 -4.33 -14.78
CA SER A 19 -9.01 -3.72 -15.20
C SER A 19 -8.84 -2.93 -16.50
N GLY A 20 -8.36 -3.62 -17.54
CA GLY A 20 -7.99 -3.07 -18.85
C GLY A 20 -9.17 -2.62 -19.71
N THR A 21 -10.10 -1.81 -19.19
CA THR A 21 -11.24 -1.32 -20.02
C THR A 21 -11.75 0.07 -19.66
N SER A 22 -11.05 0.85 -18.84
CA SER A 22 -11.38 2.28 -18.67
C SER A 22 -10.13 3.13 -18.63
N ASN A 23 -10.22 4.36 -19.12
CA ASN A 23 -9.12 5.31 -19.26
C ASN A 23 -8.46 5.73 -17.92
N ASN A 24 -8.80 5.09 -16.80
CA ASN A 24 -8.21 5.30 -15.49
C ASN A 24 -7.21 4.18 -15.16
N LYS A 25 -5.92 4.50 -15.27
CA LYS A 25 -4.80 3.59 -14.99
C LYS A 25 -4.51 3.39 -13.48
N ILE A 26 -5.39 3.85 -12.58
CA ILE A 26 -5.14 3.86 -11.14
C ILE A 26 -6.27 3.13 -10.41
N GLY A 27 -5.95 2.00 -9.78
CA GLY A 27 -6.84 1.27 -8.87
C GLY A 27 -6.64 1.70 -7.42
N VAL A 28 -7.74 1.82 -6.66
CA VAL A 28 -7.72 2.16 -5.23
C VAL A 28 -8.49 1.11 -4.44
N VAL A 29 -7.88 0.55 -3.41
CA VAL A 29 -8.49 -0.47 -2.54
C VAL A 29 -8.57 0.05 -1.10
N ALA A 30 -9.78 0.34 -0.62
CA ALA A 30 -10.01 0.82 0.75
C ALA A 30 -10.32 -0.34 1.72
N ILE A 31 -9.63 -0.41 2.87
CA ILE A 31 -9.92 -1.39 3.95
C ILE A 31 -10.68 -0.65 5.06
N LEU A 32 -11.97 -0.93 5.20
CA LEU A 32 -12.87 -0.30 6.17
C LEU A 32 -13.23 -1.28 7.30
N GLY A 33 -13.55 -0.75 8.48
CA GLY A 33 -13.94 -1.55 9.64
C GLY A 33 -13.67 -0.86 10.98
N MET A 34 -14.21 -1.42 12.06
CA MET A 34 -14.10 -0.87 13.42
C MET A 34 -12.65 -0.76 13.92
N GLY A 35 -12.44 0.03 14.98
CA GLY A 35 -11.16 0.08 15.71
C GLY A 35 -10.76 -1.30 16.23
N GLY A 36 -9.46 -1.59 16.28
CA GLY A 36 -8.93 -2.86 16.81
C GLY A 36 -9.14 -4.10 15.93
N VAL A 37 -9.93 -4.03 14.85
CA VAL A 37 -10.19 -5.19 13.96
C VAL A 37 -8.99 -5.58 13.09
N GLY A 38 -7.81 -4.96 13.24
CA GLY A 38 -6.58 -5.36 12.54
C GLY A 38 -6.54 -5.03 11.05
N LYS A 39 -7.13 -3.91 10.61
CA LYS A 39 -7.10 -3.44 9.20
C LYS A 39 -5.67 -3.29 8.67
N THR A 40 -4.81 -2.62 9.44
CA THR A 40 -3.39 -2.44 9.12
C THR A 40 -2.69 -3.78 8.96
N THR A 41 -3.03 -4.76 9.81
CA THR A 41 -2.46 -6.12 9.71
C THR A 41 -2.89 -6.81 8.42
N LEU A 42 -4.14 -6.66 7.98
CA LEU A 42 -4.59 -7.21 6.69
C LEU A 42 -3.84 -6.54 5.51
N ALA A 43 -3.71 -5.21 5.55
CA ALA A 43 -2.94 -4.47 4.54
C ALA A 43 -1.47 -4.93 4.48
N GLN A 44 -0.83 -5.17 5.63
CA GLN A 44 0.53 -5.71 5.69
C GLN A 44 0.65 -7.14 5.16
N LEU A 45 -0.35 -8.00 5.38
CA LEU A 45 -0.37 -9.36 4.85
C LEU A 45 -0.47 -9.39 3.33
N VAL A 46 -1.22 -8.46 2.74
CA VAL A 46 -1.34 -8.29 1.28
C VAL A 46 -0.07 -7.63 0.72
N TYR A 47 0.41 -6.55 1.34
CA TYR A 47 1.60 -5.82 0.90
C TYR A 47 2.84 -6.73 0.87
N ASN A 48 3.00 -7.61 1.85
CA ASN A 48 4.13 -8.53 1.93
C ASN A 48 3.90 -9.86 1.21
N ASP A 49 2.77 -10.03 0.52
CA ASP A 49 2.53 -11.24 -0.25
C ASP A 49 3.52 -11.37 -1.42
N LYS A 50 3.93 -12.60 -1.71
CA LYS A 50 4.89 -12.92 -2.75
C LYS A 50 4.37 -12.52 -4.14
N GLU A 51 3.10 -12.78 -4.45
CA GLU A 51 2.52 -12.43 -5.75
C GLU A 51 2.45 -10.92 -5.94
N VAL A 52 2.15 -10.16 -4.87
CA VAL A 52 2.22 -8.68 -4.89
C VAL A 52 3.65 -8.18 -5.04
N GLN A 53 4.64 -8.87 -4.46
CA GLN A 53 6.05 -8.53 -4.65
C GLN A 53 6.53 -8.78 -6.09
N GLU A 54 6.05 -9.85 -6.72
CA GLU A 54 6.42 -10.21 -8.10
C GLU A 54 5.68 -9.37 -9.14
N HIS A 55 4.47 -8.88 -8.84
CA HIS A 55 3.67 -8.08 -9.77
C HIS A 55 4.08 -6.60 -9.84
N PHE A 56 4.51 -6.00 -8.73
CA PHE A 56 4.85 -4.57 -8.66
C PHE A 56 6.36 -4.34 -8.55
N ASP A 57 6.96 -3.66 -9.55
CA ASP A 57 8.38 -3.30 -9.55
C ASP A 57 8.80 -2.44 -8.34
N ARG A 58 7.88 -1.61 -7.86
CA ARG A 58 8.10 -0.67 -6.76
C ARG A 58 6.91 -0.67 -5.83
N LYS A 59 7.20 -0.65 -4.52
CA LYS A 59 6.21 -0.54 -3.46
C LYS A 59 6.74 0.39 -2.38
N ALA A 60 5.82 1.09 -1.74
CA ALA A 60 6.15 1.96 -0.63
C ALA A 60 5.04 1.87 0.43
N TRP A 61 5.43 2.15 1.67
CA TRP A 61 4.52 2.15 2.81
C TRP A 61 4.78 3.40 3.64
N ALA A 62 3.72 4.14 3.98
CA ALA A 62 3.80 5.29 4.86
C ALA A 62 2.76 5.20 5.96
N TYR A 63 3.16 5.61 7.16
CA TYR A 63 2.24 5.93 8.25
C TYR A 63 1.96 7.43 8.22
N VAL A 64 0.69 7.80 8.30
CA VAL A 64 0.22 9.19 8.31
C VAL A 64 -0.48 9.42 9.64
N SER A 65 0.14 10.19 10.52
CA SER A 65 -0.44 10.63 11.80
C SER A 65 -1.43 11.77 11.59
N GLU A 66 -2.16 12.17 12.63
CA GLU A 66 -3.07 13.32 12.57
C GLU A 66 -2.35 14.63 12.21
N ASP A 67 -1.18 14.88 12.82
CA ASP A 67 -0.36 16.08 12.58
C ASP A 67 0.65 15.92 11.42
N PHE A 68 0.31 15.16 10.38
CA PHE A 68 1.25 14.90 9.30
C PHE A 68 1.55 16.14 8.43
N ASN A 69 2.75 16.20 7.87
CA ASN A 69 3.13 17.16 6.84
C ASN A 69 3.18 16.47 5.46
N THR A 70 2.41 16.98 4.49
CA THR A 70 2.34 16.40 3.13
C THR A 70 3.70 16.28 2.46
N LEU A 71 4.55 17.32 2.55
CA LEU A 71 5.88 17.29 1.96
C LEU A 71 6.76 16.21 2.59
N SER A 72 6.70 16.06 3.92
CA SER A 72 7.46 15.03 4.63
C SER A 72 7.01 13.62 4.23
N VAL A 73 5.69 13.36 4.12
CA VAL A 73 5.16 12.05 3.70
C VAL A 73 5.56 11.74 2.25
N THR A 74 5.39 12.70 1.34
CA THR A 74 5.76 12.52 -0.07
C THR A 74 7.26 12.30 -0.24
N LYS A 75 8.10 13.05 0.50
CA LYS A 75 9.55 12.85 0.50
C LYS A 75 9.91 11.44 0.96
N ASN A 76 9.41 11.01 2.12
CA ASN A 76 9.69 9.67 2.66
C ASN A 76 9.27 8.55 1.69
N LEU A 77 8.11 8.69 1.04
CA LEU A 77 7.66 7.73 0.01
C LEU A 77 8.59 7.72 -1.20
N LEU A 78 9.00 8.89 -1.70
CA LEU A 78 9.90 9.00 -2.84
C LEU A 78 11.28 8.39 -2.54
N GLU A 79 11.84 8.66 -1.36
CA GLU A 79 13.11 8.08 -0.91
C GLU A 79 12.99 6.55 -0.77
N SER A 80 11.86 6.04 -0.25
CA SER A 80 11.58 4.60 -0.16
C SER A 80 11.52 3.92 -1.53
N ILE A 81 10.98 4.58 -2.56
CA ILE A 81 10.83 4.01 -3.92
C ILE A 81 12.16 4.05 -4.67
N THR A 82 12.87 5.17 -4.55
CA THR A 82 14.08 5.46 -5.34
C THR A 82 15.36 4.97 -4.69
N SER A 83 15.32 4.65 -3.39
CA SER A 83 16.50 4.35 -2.56
C SER A 83 17.54 5.48 -2.59
N ARG A 84 17.10 6.71 -2.82
CA ARG A 84 17.93 7.92 -2.80
C ARG A 84 17.51 8.77 -1.61
N VAL A 85 18.49 9.29 -0.87
CA VAL A 85 18.25 10.28 0.17
C VAL A 85 18.39 11.65 -0.46
N TRP A 86 17.42 12.54 -0.23
CA TRP A 86 17.50 13.92 -0.69
C TRP A 86 17.82 14.83 0.48
N ASP A 87 19.05 15.36 0.53
CA ASP A 87 19.40 16.37 1.51
C ASP A 87 18.75 17.70 1.12
N SER A 88 17.76 18.12 1.92
CA SER A 88 17.15 19.44 1.81
C SER A 88 18.06 20.46 2.50
N ASN A 89 19.24 20.71 1.93
CA ASN A 89 20.08 21.84 2.35
C ASN A 89 19.52 23.12 1.73
N ASN A 90 18.68 23.82 2.48
CA ASN A 90 18.49 25.27 2.37
C ASN A 90 17.93 25.85 3.68
#